data_AF-D0W1M1-F1
#
_entry.id   AF-D0W1M1-F1
#
_cell.length_a   1.000
_cell.length_b   1.000
_cell.length_c   1.000
_cell.angle_alpha   90.00
_cell.angle_beta   90.00
_cell.angle_gamma   90.00
#
_symmetry.space_group_name_H-M   'P 1'
#
loop_
_entity.id
_entity.type
_entity.pdbx_description
1 polymer ?
#
loop_
_entity_poly.entity_id
_entity_poly.type
_entity_poly.pdbx_seq_one_letter_code
_entity_poly.pdbx_strand_id
1 'polypeptide(L)'
;MFPKLDKYWQHPSLYWPLLILFASATPFTFAPYYHFWLMPLIFGAFVRLIELRPRFAVSSAYLFSLTAYSTQFYWIHTALHDISGLPNLYAVPLTFLLPAYLALYPALCFWLWKKFTLPRSIKTGLALPVLWTLTEFARERLLTGFGWGALGYSQIVSDSPLAGFAPLGGIHMVTLATAFLGTWLVLASDGSPPPGNACFRLS
;
A
#
# COMPACT_ATOMS: atom_id res chain seq x y z
N MET A 1 8.08 19.57 3.05
CA MET A 1 7.79 19.63 4.50
C MET A 1 9.11 19.66 5.31
N PHE A 2 9.12 20.17 6.55
CA PHE A 2 10.32 20.56 7.32
C PHE A 2 11.40 19.46 7.47
N PRO A 3 12.67 19.69 7.04
CA PRO A 3 13.74 18.68 7.09
C PRO A 3 14.04 18.11 8.49
N LYS A 4 13.67 18.87 9.54
CA LYS A 4 13.80 18.40 10.93
C LYS A 4 12.85 17.24 11.24
N LEU A 5 11.62 17.26 10.72
CA LEU A 5 10.60 16.23 10.99
C LEU A 5 10.98 14.89 10.34
N ASP A 6 11.54 14.91 9.12
CA ASP A 6 11.99 13.69 8.45
C ASP A 6 13.04 12.92 9.28
N LYS A 7 13.93 13.64 9.97
CA LYS A 7 14.92 13.04 10.86
C LYS A 7 14.29 12.37 12.09
N TYR A 8 13.18 12.90 12.62
CA TYR A 8 12.43 12.27 13.71
C TYR A 8 11.70 11.02 13.24
N TRP A 9 11.07 11.06 12.06
CA TRP A 9 10.27 9.94 11.53
C TRP A 9 11.12 8.76 11.06
N GLN A 10 12.41 9.00 10.77
CA GLN A 10 13.39 7.96 10.48
C GLN A 10 13.82 7.15 11.73
N HIS A 11 13.54 7.65 12.94
CA HIS A 11 13.97 6.97 14.16
C HIS A 11 13.26 5.61 14.30
N PRO A 12 13.97 4.49 14.52
CA PRO A 12 13.38 3.16 14.52
C PRO A 12 12.19 3.02 15.47
N SER A 13 12.24 3.68 16.63
CA SER A 13 11.18 3.64 17.65
C SER A 13 9.87 4.29 17.22
N LEU A 14 9.89 5.20 16.24
CA LEU A 14 8.68 5.84 15.70
C LEU A 14 8.27 5.20 14.38
N TYR A 15 9.24 4.83 13.55
CA TYR A 15 9.03 4.25 12.23
C TYR A 15 8.16 2.99 12.25
N TRP A 16 8.54 1.99 13.06
CA TRP A 16 7.84 0.69 13.07
C TRP A 16 6.42 0.79 13.64
N PRO A 17 6.16 1.49 14.76
CA PRO A 17 4.81 1.68 15.25
C PRO A 17 3.92 2.46 14.29
N LEU A 18 4.44 3.50 13.61
CA LEU A 18 3.67 4.24 12.61
C LEU A 18 3.28 3.36 11.42
N LEU A 19 4.20 2.52 10.95
CA LEU A 19 3.94 1.58 9.87
C LEU A 19 2.84 0.57 10.24
N ILE A 20 2.88 0.04 11.46
CA ILE A 20 1.84 -0.86 11.99
C ILE A 20 0.52 -0.10 12.17
N LEU A 21 0.55 1.12 12.70
CA LEU A 21 -0.65 1.94 12.91
C LEU A 21 -1.38 2.22 11.58
N PHE A 22 -0.66 2.64 10.54
CA PHE A 22 -1.26 2.86 9.22
C PHE A 22 -1.77 1.55 8.60
N ALA A 23 -1.06 0.43 8.80
CA ALA A 23 -1.50 -0.87 8.33
C ALA A 23 -2.78 -1.33 9.04
N SER A 24 -2.87 -1.17 10.36
CA SER A 24 -4.08 -1.49 11.14
C SER A 24 -5.24 -0.56 10.85
N ALA A 25 -5.00 0.60 10.22
CA ALA A 25 -6.05 1.51 9.78
C ALA A 25 -6.67 1.10 8.43
N THR A 26 -6.07 0.16 7.67
CA THR A 26 -6.61 -0.25 6.37
C THR A 26 -8.04 -0.77 6.43
N PRO A 27 -8.50 -1.53 7.46
CA PRO A 27 -9.88 -2.04 7.50
C PRO A 27 -10.95 -0.95 7.53
N PHE A 28 -10.65 0.25 8.01
CA PHE A 28 -11.59 1.38 8.00
C PHE A 28 -11.91 1.90 6.59
N THR A 29 -11.09 1.55 5.60
CA THR A 29 -11.32 1.90 4.20
C THR A 29 -12.23 0.89 3.49
N PHE A 30 -12.44 -0.27 4.10
CA PHE A 30 -13.28 -1.35 3.58
C PHE A 30 -14.58 -1.45 4.39
N ALA A 31 -15.43 -2.41 4.01
CA ALA A 31 -16.62 -2.76 4.79
C ALA A 31 -16.23 -3.10 6.24
N PRO A 32 -16.99 -2.63 7.25
CA PRO A 32 -18.28 -1.93 7.17
C PRO A 32 -18.20 -0.39 7.15
N TYR A 33 -17.01 0.21 7.19
CA TYR A 33 -16.84 1.66 7.42
C TYR A 33 -16.78 2.51 6.14
N TYR A 34 -16.19 1.99 5.07
CA TYR A 34 -16.17 2.60 3.73
C TYR A 34 -15.58 4.03 3.65
N HIS A 35 -14.57 4.35 4.47
CA HIS A 35 -13.85 5.63 4.37
C HIS A 35 -12.90 5.65 3.18
N PHE A 36 -13.44 5.77 1.96
CA PHE A 36 -12.69 5.68 0.70
C PHE A 36 -11.54 6.70 0.60
N TRP A 37 -11.73 7.92 1.12
CA TRP A 37 -10.74 9.00 1.09
C TRP A 37 -9.48 8.69 1.92
N LEU A 38 -9.59 7.77 2.89
CA LEU A 38 -8.48 7.40 3.76
C LEU A 38 -7.49 6.46 3.06
N MET A 39 -7.91 5.65 2.09
CA MET A 39 -7.01 4.69 1.42
C MET A 39 -5.86 5.37 0.67
N PRO A 40 -6.08 6.37 -0.20
CA PRO A 40 -4.97 7.10 -0.85
C PRO A 40 -4.01 7.74 0.16
N LEU A 41 -4.52 8.20 1.31
CA LEU A 41 -3.70 8.80 2.37
C LEU A 41 -2.83 7.76 3.08
N ILE A 42 -3.41 6.60 3.44
CA ILE A 42 -2.67 5.49 4.04
C ILE A 42 -1.60 4.99 3.07
N PHE A 43 -1.95 4.80 1.80
CA PHE A 43 -1.00 4.37 0.78
C PHE A 43 0.12 5.39 0.57
N GLY A 44 -0.21 6.67 0.49
CA GLY A 44 0.79 7.74 0.42
C GLY A 44 1.71 7.77 1.63
N ALA A 45 1.17 7.70 2.85
CA ALA A 45 1.95 7.65 4.09
C ALA A 45 2.89 6.43 4.12
N PHE A 46 2.39 5.27 3.69
CA PHE A 46 3.18 4.04 3.56
C PHE A 46 4.35 4.20 2.57
N VAL A 47 4.09 4.74 1.37
CA VAL A 47 5.13 5.01 0.37
C VAL A 47 6.16 6.00 0.91
N ARG A 48 5.72 7.06 1.59
CA ARG A 48 6.61 8.05 2.21
C ARG A 48 7.49 7.42 3.29
N LEU A 49 6.93 6.60 4.17
CA LEU A 49 7.70 5.88 5.19
C LEU A 49 8.78 5.01 4.54
N ILE A 50 8.44 4.28 3.47
CA ILE A 50 9.43 3.49 2.73
C ILE A 50 10.54 4.36 2.14
N GLU A 51 10.22 5.52 1.57
CA GLU A 51 11.22 6.47 1.05
C GLU A 51 12.15 7.02 2.15
N LEU A 52 11.67 7.15 3.40
CA LEU A 52 12.50 7.57 4.53
C LEU A 52 13.53 6.50 4.93
N ARG A 53 13.23 5.21 4.76
CA ARG A 53 14.15 4.09 5.08
C ARG A 53 14.25 3.07 3.94
N PRO A 54 14.86 3.43 2.79
CA PRO A 54 14.90 2.58 1.60
C PRO A 54 15.67 1.26 1.79
N ARG A 55 16.56 1.22 2.80
CA ARG A 55 17.25 -0.01 3.23
C ARG A 55 16.26 -1.10 3.62
N PHE A 56 15.18 -0.73 4.32
CA PHE A 56 14.17 -1.66 4.85
C PHE A 56 12.90 -1.74 3.99
N ALA A 57 12.85 -1.11 2.81
CA ALA A 57 11.64 -1.01 1.98
C ALA A 57 10.89 -2.33 1.80
N VAL A 58 11.59 -3.44 1.50
CA VAL A 58 10.96 -4.76 1.29
C VAL A 58 10.40 -5.32 2.61
N SER A 59 11.17 -5.28 3.69
CA SER A 59 10.73 -5.75 5.02
C SER A 59 9.59 -4.89 5.57
N SER A 60 9.62 -3.59 5.32
CA SER A 60 8.56 -2.65 5.68
C SER A 60 7.29 -2.89 4.87
N ALA A 61 7.41 -3.13 3.56
CA ALA A 61 6.26 -3.51 2.73
C ALA A 61 5.65 -4.85 3.17
N TYR A 62 6.48 -5.84 3.49
CA TYR A 62 6.03 -7.11 4.02
C TYR A 62 5.31 -6.95 5.37
N LEU A 63 5.91 -6.25 6.34
CA LEU A 63 5.31 -6.06 7.66
C LEU A 63 4.01 -5.24 7.60
N PHE A 64 3.98 -4.18 6.79
CA PHE A 64 2.78 -3.37 6.56
C PHE A 64 1.66 -4.26 6.02
N SER A 65 1.94 -5.00 4.96
CA SER A 65 0.94 -5.82 4.28
C SER A 65 0.50 -7.00 5.12
N LEU A 66 1.41 -7.63 5.85
CA LEU A 66 1.10 -8.69 6.81
C LEU A 66 0.12 -8.18 7.87
N THR A 67 0.41 -7.01 8.46
CA THR A 67 -0.46 -6.41 9.48
C THR A 67 -1.82 -6.03 8.89
N ALA A 68 -1.84 -5.36 7.74
CA ALA A 68 -3.06 -4.96 7.05
C ALA A 68 -3.94 -6.17 6.73
N TYR A 69 -3.39 -7.20 6.09
CA TYR A 69 -4.14 -8.41 5.74
C TYR A 69 -4.56 -9.23 6.96
N SER A 70 -3.74 -9.34 8.00
CA SER A 70 -4.13 -10.01 9.26
C SER A 70 -5.30 -9.30 9.93
N THR A 71 -5.31 -7.97 9.96
CA THR A 71 -6.45 -7.20 10.51
C THR A 71 -7.68 -7.25 9.61
N GLN A 72 -7.51 -7.30 8.28
CA GLN A 72 -8.60 -7.35 7.33
C GLN A 72 -9.31 -8.72 7.29
N PHE A 73 -8.53 -9.80 7.40
CA PHE A 73 -9.02 -11.17 7.23
C PHE A 73 -9.17 -11.93 8.55
N TYR A 74 -9.37 -11.21 9.66
CA TYR A 74 -9.59 -11.81 10.98
C TYR A 74 -10.77 -12.80 10.98
N TRP A 75 -11.78 -12.56 10.13
CA TRP A 75 -12.96 -13.42 9.97
C TRP A 75 -12.65 -14.84 9.46
N ILE A 76 -11.46 -15.07 8.88
CA ILE A 76 -11.02 -16.42 8.50
C ILE A 76 -10.81 -17.28 9.74
N HIS A 77 -10.35 -16.69 10.85
CA HIS A 77 -10.23 -17.41 12.12
C HIS A 77 -11.59 -17.88 12.61
N THR A 78 -12.61 -17.01 12.58
CA THR A 78 -13.98 -17.39 12.99
C THR A 78 -14.54 -18.50 12.09
N ALA A 79 -14.22 -18.49 10.78
CA ALA A 79 -14.63 -19.56 9.89
C ALA A 79 -13.94 -20.90 10.22
N LEU A 80 -12.64 -20.89 10.52
CA LEU A 80 -11.91 -22.12 10.88
C LEU A 80 -12.31 -22.64 12.26
N HIS A 81 -12.32 -21.78 13.27
CA HIS A 81 -12.58 -22.19 14.65
C HIS A 81 -14.06 -22.51 14.88
N ASP A 82 -14.97 -21.61 14.52
CA ASP A 82 -16.37 -21.72 14.92
C ASP A 82 -17.20 -22.54 13.93
N ILE A 83 -16.92 -22.46 12.63
CA ILE A 83 -17.67 -23.19 11.60
C ILE A 83 -17.09 -24.59 11.37
N SER A 84 -15.76 -24.72 11.26
CA SER A 84 -15.13 -26.02 11.01
C SER A 84 -14.75 -26.81 12.28
N GLY A 85 -14.86 -26.20 13.46
CA GLY A 85 -14.56 -26.83 14.74
C GLY A 85 -13.08 -27.10 14.99
N LEU A 86 -12.18 -26.42 14.26
CA LEU A 86 -10.74 -26.59 14.43
C LEU A 86 -10.27 -25.99 15.76
N PRO A 87 -9.47 -26.70 16.57
CA PRO A 87 -8.83 -26.13 17.74
C PRO A 87 -7.97 -24.91 17.40
N ASN A 88 -7.90 -23.93 18.31
CA ASN A 88 -7.12 -22.70 18.13
C ASN A 88 -5.64 -22.94 17.78
N LEU A 89 -5.07 -24.06 18.25
CA LEU A 89 -3.70 -24.47 17.94
C LEU A 89 -3.45 -24.58 16.42
N TYR A 90 -4.48 -24.96 15.65
CA TYR A 90 -4.41 -25.05 14.19
C TYR A 90 -5.04 -23.84 13.51
N ALA A 91 -6.19 -23.35 14.00
CA ALA A 91 -6.91 -22.25 13.38
C ALA A 91 -6.09 -20.95 13.33
N VAL A 92 -5.33 -20.63 14.40
CA VAL A 92 -4.54 -19.39 14.46
C VAL A 92 -3.37 -19.41 13.45
N PRO A 93 -2.48 -20.42 13.41
CA PRO A 93 -1.43 -20.48 12.39
C PRO A 93 -1.98 -20.47 10.95
N LEU A 94 -3.06 -21.19 10.67
CA LEU A 94 -3.70 -21.22 9.35
C LEU A 94 -4.23 -19.84 8.95
N THR A 95 -4.84 -19.12 9.89
CA THR A 95 -5.33 -17.75 9.66
C THR A 95 -4.19 -16.78 9.37
N PHE A 96 -3.03 -16.96 10.01
CA PHE A 96 -1.85 -16.11 9.75
C PHE A 96 -1.09 -16.48 8.47
N LEU A 97 -1.14 -17.74 8.06
CA LEU A 97 -0.42 -18.23 6.89
C LEU A 97 -0.88 -17.54 5.61
N LEU A 98 -2.18 -17.29 5.46
CA LEU A 98 -2.72 -16.61 4.29
C LEU A 98 -2.23 -15.15 4.18
N PRO A 99 -2.40 -14.25 5.18
CA PRO A 99 -1.78 -12.93 5.19
C PRO A 99 -0.27 -12.94 4.94
N ALA A 100 0.47 -13.91 5.50
CA ALA A 100 1.90 -14.06 5.27
C ALA A 100 2.23 -14.34 3.80
N TYR A 101 1.47 -15.21 3.16
CA TYR A 101 1.57 -15.45 1.72
C TYR A 101 1.21 -14.20 0.90
N LEU A 102 0.10 -13.52 1.21
CA LEU A 102 -0.34 -12.34 0.47
C LEU A 102 0.63 -11.16 0.61
N ALA A 103 1.28 -11.01 1.77
CA ALA A 103 2.25 -9.96 2.02
C ALA A 103 3.51 -10.07 1.14
N LEU A 104 3.78 -11.25 0.55
CA LEU A 104 4.87 -11.44 -0.41
C LEU A 104 4.68 -10.60 -1.68
N TYR A 105 3.44 -10.32 -2.08
CA TYR A 105 3.14 -9.56 -3.31
C TYR A 105 3.53 -8.08 -3.21
N PRO A 106 3.10 -7.33 -2.17
CA PRO A 106 3.64 -5.99 -1.91
C PRO A 106 5.16 -5.98 -1.67
N ALA A 107 5.70 -6.99 -0.99
CA ALA A 107 7.15 -7.11 -0.79
C ALA A 107 7.89 -7.25 -2.13
N LEU A 108 7.36 -8.06 -3.05
CA LEU A 108 7.85 -8.22 -4.41
C LEU A 108 7.75 -6.91 -5.20
N CYS A 109 6.63 -6.19 -5.09
CA CYS A 109 6.46 -4.87 -5.70
C CYS A 109 7.59 -3.92 -5.30
N PHE A 110 7.85 -3.77 -4.00
CA PHE A 110 8.92 -2.89 -3.53
C PHE A 110 10.32 -3.42 -3.83
N TRP A 111 10.52 -4.73 -3.89
CA TRP A 111 11.77 -5.31 -4.34
C TRP A 111 12.07 -4.98 -5.81
N LEU A 112 11.07 -5.09 -6.70
CA LEU A 112 11.19 -4.66 -8.09
C LEU A 112 11.40 -3.16 -8.20
N TRP A 113 10.61 -2.36 -7.47
CA TRP A 113 10.70 -0.91 -7.43
C TRP A 113 12.11 -0.42 -7.06
N LYS A 114 12.79 -1.08 -6.12
CA LYS A 114 14.17 -0.75 -5.74
C LYS A 114 15.17 -0.87 -6.90
N LYS A 115 14.93 -1.76 -7.86
CA LYS A 115 15.82 -2.00 -9.00
C LYS A 115 15.76 -0.89 -10.05
N PHE A 116 14.70 -0.10 -10.09
CA PHE A 116 14.59 1.01 -11.03
C PHE A 116 15.43 2.21 -10.60
N THR A 117 16.32 2.67 -11.47
CA THR A 117 17.09 3.91 -11.34
C THR A 117 16.49 4.97 -12.24
N LEU A 118 15.38 5.57 -11.81
CA LEU A 118 14.65 6.61 -12.53
C LEU A 118 14.50 7.86 -11.65
N PRO A 119 14.22 9.03 -12.24
CA PRO A 119 13.85 10.22 -11.48
C PRO A 119 12.70 9.92 -10.53
N ARG A 120 12.70 10.51 -9.34
CA ARG A 120 11.72 10.21 -8.28
C ARG A 120 10.27 10.35 -8.75
N SER A 121 9.97 11.36 -9.56
CA SER A 121 8.63 11.58 -10.13
C SER A 121 8.16 10.38 -10.97
N ILE A 122 9.04 9.83 -11.80
CA ILE A 122 8.73 8.66 -12.64
C ILE A 122 8.74 7.39 -11.79
N LYS A 123 9.75 7.22 -10.93
CA LYS A 123 9.93 6.03 -10.10
C LYS A 123 8.79 5.83 -9.10
N THR A 124 8.43 6.86 -8.36
CA THR A 124 7.38 6.80 -7.33
C THR A 124 6.01 7.16 -7.91
N GLY A 125 5.94 8.14 -8.82
CA GLY A 125 4.66 8.61 -9.37
C GLY A 125 4.07 7.75 -10.47
N LEU A 126 4.88 6.98 -11.22
CA LEU A 126 4.41 6.15 -12.33
C LEU A 126 4.76 4.68 -12.18
N ALA A 127 6.04 4.35 -11.96
CA ALA A 127 6.48 2.96 -11.92
C ALA A 127 5.87 2.21 -10.71
N LEU A 128 5.77 2.86 -9.54
CA LEU A 128 5.21 2.22 -8.35
C LEU A 128 3.70 1.89 -8.47
N PRO A 129 2.79 2.80 -8.88
CA PRO A 129 1.39 2.44 -9.11
C PRO A 129 1.20 1.31 -10.14
N VAL A 130 1.99 1.33 -11.21
CA VAL A 130 1.95 0.28 -12.25
C VAL A 130 2.41 -1.06 -11.68
N LEU A 131 3.56 -1.09 -11.00
CA LEU A 131 4.08 -2.31 -10.36
C LEU A 131 3.11 -2.85 -9.30
N TRP A 132 2.53 -1.97 -8.48
CA TRP A 132 1.55 -2.35 -7.47
C TRP A 132 0.36 -3.06 -8.10
N THR A 133 -0.23 -2.44 -9.13
CA THR A 133 -1.37 -2.99 -9.87
C THR A 133 -1.03 -4.34 -10.51
N LEU A 134 0.16 -4.48 -11.10
CA LEU A 134 0.63 -5.76 -11.66
C LEU A 134 0.81 -6.84 -10.58
N THR A 135 1.33 -6.49 -9.40
CA THR A 135 1.47 -7.45 -8.30
C THR A 135 0.11 -7.84 -7.70
N GLU A 136 -0.85 -6.93 -7.62
CA GLU A 136 -2.22 -7.28 -7.24
C GLU A 136 -2.88 -8.19 -8.29
N PHE A 137 -2.70 -7.90 -9.57
CA PHE A 137 -3.16 -8.77 -10.66
C PHE A 137 -2.55 -10.18 -10.58
N ALA A 138 -1.26 -10.28 -10.25
CA ALA A 138 -0.60 -11.57 -10.04
C ALA A 138 -1.16 -12.32 -8.82
N ARG A 139 -1.45 -11.59 -7.72
CA ARG A 139 -2.07 -12.13 -6.50
C ARG A 139 -3.48 -12.69 -6.77
N GLU A 140 -4.19 -12.08 -7.71
CA GLU A 140 -5.52 -12.52 -8.14
C GLU A 140 -5.53 -13.77 -9.00
N ARG A 141 -4.40 -14.17 -9.61
CA ARG A 141 -4.37 -15.29 -10.56
C ARG A 141 -3.43 -16.45 -10.21
N LEU A 142 -2.42 -16.23 -9.39
CA LEU A 142 -1.42 -17.26 -9.06
C LEU A 142 -1.95 -18.30 -8.06
N LEU A 143 -1.53 -19.56 -8.24
CA LEU A 143 -1.89 -20.78 -7.48
C LEU A 143 -3.39 -21.13 -7.52
N THR A 144 -4.24 -20.22 -7.07
CA THR A 144 -5.71 -20.28 -7.16
C THR A 144 -6.34 -18.88 -7.20
N GLY A 145 -5.54 -17.83 -6.92
CA GLY A 145 -5.97 -16.45 -6.88
C GLY A 145 -6.66 -16.06 -5.57
N PHE A 146 -6.21 -14.94 -4.97
CA PHE A 146 -6.90 -14.34 -3.83
C PHE A 146 -6.95 -12.82 -3.99
N GLY A 147 -8.00 -12.33 -4.65
CA GLY A 147 -8.19 -10.90 -4.97
C GLY A 147 -8.74 -10.03 -3.86
N TRP A 148 -9.13 -10.61 -2.73
CA TRP A 148 -9.76 -9.86 -1.66
C TRP A 148 -8.84 -8.80 -1.07
N GLY A 149 -9.40 -7.66 -0.68
CA GLY A 149 -8.64 -6.56 -0.07
C GLY A 149 -7.65 -5.86 -1.00
N ALA A 150 -7.83 -5.95 -2.31
CA ALA A 150 -7.08 -5.11 -3.26
C ALA A 150 -7.37 -3.62 -3.00
N LEU A 151 -6.38 -2.78 -3.26
CA LEU A 151 -6.42 -1.36 -2.91
C LEU A 151 -7.60 -0.63 -3.59
N GLY A 152 -7.94 -1.01 -4.82
CA GLY A 152 -9.09 -0.47 -5.56
C GLY A 152 -10.46 -0.79 -4.95
N TYR A 153 -10.61 -1.88 -4.18
CA TYR A 153 -11.90 -2.23 -3.56
C TYR A 153 -12.35 -1.21 -2.52
N SER A 154 -11.41 -0.49 -1.91
CA SER A 154 -11.72 0.63 -1.01
C SER A 154 -12.52 1.76 -1.68
N GLN A 155 -12.47 1.85 -3.00
CA GLN A 155 -13.12 2.89 -3.78
C GLN A 155 -14.45 2.44 -4.38
N ILE A 156 -14.86 1.18 -4.24
CA ILE A 156 -16.15 0.69 -4.77
C ILE A 156 -17.26 1.07 -3.78
N VAL A 157 -17.53 2.37 -3.69
CA VAL A 157 -18.52 3.02 -2.81
C VAL A 157 -19.22 4.13 -3.61
N SER A 158 -20.50 4.40 -3.34
CA SER A 158 -21.34 5.33 -4.11
C SER A 158 -20.73 6.72 -4.29
N ASP A 159 -20.03 7.22 -3.27
CA ASP A 159 -19.52 8.60 -3.24
C ASP A 159 -18.05 8.70 -3.70
N SER A 160 -17.45 7.58 -4.08
CA SER A 160 -16.05 7.56 -4.52
C SER A 160 -15.94 7.95 -6.00
N PRO A 161 -15.27 9.06 -6.35
CA PRO A 161 -15.08 9.44 -7.74
C PRO A 161 -14.20 8.44 -8.50
N LEU A 162 -13.32 7.72 -7.80
CA LEU A 162 -12.44 6.72 -8.40
C LEU A 162 -13.18 5.45 -8.82
N ALA A 163 -14.38 5.21 -8.29
CA ALA A 163 -15.25 4.12 -8.74
C ALA A 163 -15.59 4.22 -10.23
N GLY A 164 -15.59 5.45 -10.78
CA GLY A 164 -15.86 5.72 -12.20
C GLY A 164 -14.86 5.10 -13.18
N PHE A 165 -13.70 4.62 -12.71
CA PHE A 165 -12.73 3.88 -13.53
C PHE A 165 -13.07 2.38 -13.65
N ALA A 166 -13.99 1.85 -12.83
CA ALA A 166 -14.36 0.44 -12.86
C ALA A 166 -14.91 -0.03 -14.23
N PRO A 167 -15.74 0.74 -14.96
CA PRO A 167 -16.22 0.35 -16.28
C PRO A 167 -15.12 0.28 -17.36
N LEU A 168 -13.98 0.96 -17.17
CA LEU A 168 -12.93 1.05 -18.19
C LEU A 168 -11.97 -0.14 -18.16
N GLY A 169 -11.63 -0.62 -16.97
CA GLY A 169 -10.63 -1.67 -16.79
C GLY A 169 -10.84 -2.52 -15.54
N GLY A 170 -12.06 -2.53 -15.01
CA GLY A 170 -12.41 -3.25 -13.79
C GLY A 170 -11.70 -2.70 -12.56
N ILE A 171 -11.55 -3.57 -11.56
CA ILE A 171 -10.96 -3.20 -10.27
C ILE A 171 -9.50 -2.76 -10.38
N HIS A 172 -8.75 -3.28 -11.36
CA HIS A 172 -7.34 -2.94 -11.54
C HIS A 172 -7.14 -1.49 -11.96
N MET A 173 -8.04 -0.93 -12.79
CA MET A 173 -7.97 0.48 -13.16
C MET A 173 -8.25 1.39 -11.97
N VAL A 174 -9.15 0.96 -11.09
CA VAL A 174 -9.44 1.64 -9.82
C VAL A 174 -8.25 1.55 -8.86
N THR A 175 -7.64 0.37 -8.71
CA THR A 175 -6.38 0.17 -7.96
C THR A 175 -5.31 1.12 -8.49
N LEU A 176 -5.12 1.16 -9.80
CA LEU A 176 -4.12 2.01 -10.45
C LEU A 176 -4.37 3.49 -10.14
N ALA A 177 -5.61 3.97 -10.34
CA ALA A 177 -5.99 5.36 -10.08
C ALA A 177 -5.81 5.76 -8.60
N THR A 178 -6.15 4.85 -7.68
CA THR A 178 -6.02 5.07 -6.24
C THR A 178 -4.54 5.10 -5.82
N ALA A 179 -3.73 4.19 -6.36
CA ALA A 179 -2.29 4.16 -6.12
C ALA A 179 -1.61 5.41 -6.69
N PHE A 180 -2.02 5.87 -7.89
CA PHE A 180 -1.58 7.15 -8.46
C PHE A 180 -1.91 8.31 -7.53
N LEU A 181 -3.14 8.40 -7.04
CA LEU A 181 -3.54 9.47 -6.14
C LEU A 181 -2.64 9.48 -4.89
N GLY A 182 -2.43 8.32 -4.26
CA GLY A 182 -1.56 8.19 -3.10
C GLY A 182 -0.10 8.58 -3.36
N THR A 183 0.51 8.14 -4.47
CA THR A 183 1.91 8.47 -4.77
C THR A 183 2.11 9.92 -5.20
N TRP A 184 1.16 10.50 -5.93
CA TRP A 184 1.23 11.90 -6.32
C TRP A 184 0.98 12.85 -5.14
N LEU A 185 0.17 12.45 -4.14
CA LEU A 185 0.09 13.19 -2.88
C LEU A 185 1.45 13.26 -2.17
N VAL A 186 2.21 12.16 -2.16
CA VAL A 186 3.59 12.15 -1.63
C VAL A 186 4.49 13.09 -2.41
N LEU A 187 4.46 13.05 -3.74
CA LEU A 187 5.28 13.93 -4.58
C LEU A 187 4.91 15.41 -4.41
N ALA A 188 3.61 15.73 -4.31
CA ALA A 188 3.12 17.09 -4.14
C ALA A 188 3.49 17.67 -2.76
N SER A 189 3.42 16.86 -1.70
CA SER A 189 3.78 17.28 -0.34
C SER A 189 5.26 17.66 -0.15
N ASP A 190 6.12 17.23 -1.09
CA ASP A 190 7.54 17.53 -1.11
C ASP A 190 7.91 18.73 -2.01
N GLY A 191 6.92 19.44 -2.54
CA GLY A 191 7.10 20.62 -3.38
C GLY A 191 7.93 21.73 -2.72
N SER A 192 9.25 21.65 -2.87
CA SER A 192 9.99 22.76 -3.46
C SER A 192 9.82 22.65 -4.98
N PRO A 193 9.60 23.76 -5.71
CA PRO A 193 9.49 23.71 -7.15
C PRO A 193 10.75 23.06 -7.76
N PRO A 194 10.67 22.50 -8.98
CA PRO A 194 11.88 22.18 -9.74
C PRO A 194 12.77 23.44 -9.76
N PRO A 195 14.11 23.33 -9.72
CA PRO A 195 14.98 24.47 -9.98
C PRO A 195 14.79 24.91 -11.45
N GLY A 196 13.72 25.65 -11.70
CA GLY A 196 13.55 26.47 -12.87
C GLY A 196 14.34 27.75 -12.63
N ASN A 197 15.27 28.02 -13.55
CA ASN A 197 15.95 29.30 -13.74
C ASN A 197 17.13 29.58 -12.80
N ALA A 198 18.07 28.65 -12.68
CA ALA A 198 19.48 29.05 -12.51
C ALA A 198 20.02 29.52 -13.86
N CYS A 199 19.71 30.78 -14.18
CA CYS A 199 20.61 31.72 -14.84
C CYS A 199 21.46 31.16 -16.00
N PHE A 200 20.97 31.34 -17.22
CA PHE A 200 21.81 31.53 -18.41
C PHE A 200 22.66 32.79 -18.14
N ARG A 201 23.80 32.65 -17.44
CA ARG A 201 24.84 33.68 -17.37
C ARG A 201 25.84 33.39 -18.47
N LEU A 202 25.57 33.98 -19.63
CA LEU A 202 26.60 34.32 -20.59
C LEU A 202 27.51 35.37 -19.94
N SER A 203 28.76 35.02 -19.72
CA SER A 203 29.93 35.91 -19.79
C SER A 203 31.20 35.07 -19.72
#